data_AF-A0A741PKX1-F1
#
_entry.id   AF-A0A741PKX1-F1
#
_cell.length_a   1.000
_cell.length_b   1.000
_cell.length_c   1.000
_cell.angle_alpha   90.00
_cell.angle_beta   90.00
_cell.angle_gamma   90.00
#
_symmetry.space_group_name_H-M   'P 1'
#
loop_
_entity.id
_entity.type
_entity.pdbx_description
1 polymer ?
#
loop_
_entity_poly.entity_id
_entity_poly.type
_entity_poly.pdbx_seq_one_letter_code
_entity_poly.pdbx_strand_id
1 'polypeptide(L)'
;CDFNFLKKEYQLLYNKQADYKYVCNGHDFTYITMMAFHSEFSRDKNITQEKVESHLRIAYSATAFQRTNIYNELSGLIDSHNI
;
A
#
# COMPACT_ATOMS: atom_id res chain seq x y z
N CYS A 1 -14.57 -11.32 10.13
CA CYS A 1 -13.32 -11.56 9.37
C CYS A 1 -12.28 -11.99 10.40
N ASP A 2 -11.68 -13.17 10.28
CA ASP A 2 -10.71 -13.73 11.24
C ASP A 2 -9.30 -13.80 10.64
N PHE A 3 -8.29 -14.14 11.44
CA PHE A 3 -6.90 -14.21 10.98
C PHE A 3 -6.67 -15.23 9.85
N ASN A 4 -7.37 -16.36 9.88
CA ASN A 4 -7.21 -17.40 8.85
C ASN A 4 -7.74 -16.93 7.50
N PHE A 5 -8.84 -16.18 7.52
CA PHE A 5 -9.37 -15.54 6.34
C PHE A 5 -8.39 -14.49 5.77
N LEU A 6 -7.83 -13.61 6.62
CA LEU A 6 -6.83 -12.62 6.16
C LEU A 6 -5.60 -13.29 5.55
N LYS A 7 -5.11 -14.36 6.17
CA LYS A 7 -3.97 -15.14 5.67
C LYS A 7 -4.26 -15.77 4.32
N LYS A 8 -5.48 -16.29 4.12
CA LYS A 8 -5.92 -16.85 2.83
C LYS A 8 -5.97 -15.77 1.74
N GLU A 9 -6.53 -14.61 2.03
CA GLU A 9 -6.62 -13.50 1.08
C GLU A 9 -5.24 -12.98 0.67
N TYR A 10 -4.32 -12.83 1.64
CA TYR A 10 -2.92 -12.53 1.35
C TYR A 10 -2.28 -13.57 0.41
N GLN A 11 -2.48 -14.86 0.68
CA GLN A 11 -1.94 -15.92 -0.15
C GLN A 11 -2.52 -15.92 -1.57
N LEU A 12 -3.81 -15.59 -1.75
CA LEU A 12 -4.44 -15.47 -3.07
C LEU A 12 -3.84 -14.31 -3.87
N LEU A 13 -3.61 -13.17 -3.23
CA LEU A 13 -2.96 -12.01 -3.86
C LEU A 13 -1.50 -12.32 -4.21
N TYR A 14 -0.77 -12.97 -3.29
CA TYR A 14 0.61 -13.42 -3.52
C TYR A 14 0.73 -14.40 -4.70
N ASN A 15 -0.18 -15.38 -4.77
CA ASN A 15 -0.16 -16.42 -5.80
C ASN A 15 -0.68 -15.94 -7.17
N LYS A 16 -1.35 -14.79 -7.23
CA LYS A 16 -1.86 -14.25 -8.51
C LYS A 16 -0.76 -13.91 -9.51
N GLN A 17 0.53 -13.89 -9.11
CA GLN A 17 1.72 -13.76 -9.96
C GLN A 17 1.67 -12.64 -11.02
N ALA A 18 0.75 -11.69 -10.90
CA ALA A 18 0.59 -10.59 -11.85
C ALA A 18 1.63 -9.54 -11.52
N ASP A 19 2.89 -9.83 -11.83
CA ASP A 19 4.05 -8.99 -11.58
C ASP A 19 4.33 -8.80 -10.07
N TYR A 20 5.52 -9.20 -9.60
CA TYR A 20 5.95 -9.03 -8.20
C TYR A 20 5.79 -7.58 -7.70
N LYS A 21 5.75 -6.62 -8.63
CA LYS A 21 5.49 -5.21 -8.38
C LYS A 21 4.05 -4.87 -7.97
N TYR A 22 3.06 -5.74 -8.21
CA TYR A 22 1.66 -5.50 -7.83
C TYR A 22 1.38 -5.82 -6.36
N VAL A 23 1.94 -6.87 -5.74
CA VAL A 23 1.73 -7.05 -4.28
C VAL A 23 2.42 -5.93 -3.49
N CYS A 24 3.42 -5.28 -4.08
CA CYS A 24 4.05 -4.05 -3.59
C CYS A 24 3.39 -2.76 -4.12
N ASN A 25 2.35 -2.84 -4.94
CA ASN A 25 1.55 -1.66 -5.24
C ASN A 25 0.78 -1.31 -3.96
N GLY A 26 0.71 -0.03 -3.63
CA GLY A 26 0.04 0.39 -2.39
C GLY A 26 -1.40 -0.11 -2.28
N HIS A 27 -2.04 -0.44 -3.41
CA HIS A 27 -3.44 -0.86 -3.50
C HIS A 27 -3.71 -2.21 -2.82
N ASP A 28 -2.97 -3.27 -3.14
CA ASP A 28 -3.24 -4.58 -2.53
C ASP A 28 -2.90 -4.58 -1.03
N PHE A 29 -1.85 -3.84 -0.66
CA PHE A 29 -1.52 -3.60 0.75
C PHE A 29 -2.62 -2.83 1.50
N THR A 30 -3.16 -1.76 0.91
CA THR A 30 -4.24 -0.97 1.54
C THR A 30 -5.53 -1.78 1.64
N TYR A 31 -5.80 -2.65 0.67
CA TYR A 31 -6.94 -3.57 0.69
C TYR A 31 -6.86 -4.56 1.86
N ILE A 32 -5.75 -5.28 2.00
CA ILE A 32 -5.56 -6.24 3.10
C ILE A 32 -5.60 -5.52 4.45
N THR A 33 -5.02 -4.32 4.53
CA THR A 33 -5.05 -3.50 5.75
C THR A 33 -6.49 -3.12 6.11
N MET A 34 -7.30 -2.65 5.15
CA MET A 34 -8.72 -2.39 5.36
C MET A 34 -9.45 -3.64 5.86
N MET A 35 -9.20 -4.80 5.27
CA MET A 35 -9.80 -6.07 5.73
C MET A 35 -9.41 -6.41 7.17
N ALA A 36 -8.16 -6.12 7.58
CA ALA A 36 -7.71 -6.30 8.96
C ALA A 36 -8.48 -5.37 9.93
N PHE A 37 -8.80 -4.13 9.55
CA PHE A 37 -9.69 -3.29 10.35
C PHE A 37 -11.13 -3.84 10.42
N HIS A 38 -11.59 -4.55 9.39
CA HIS A 38 -12.89 -5.23 9.45
C HIS A 38 -12.87 -6.53 10.26
N SER A 39 -11.69 -7.02 10.63
CA SER A 39 -11.52 -8.21 11.48
C SER A 39 -11.70 -7.91 12.97
N GLU A 40 -11.94 -8.92 13.79
CA GLU A 40 -12.14 -8.81 15.25
C GLU A 40 -11.07 -7.98 16.00
N PHE A 41 -9.89 -7.79 15.40
CA PHE A 41 -8.77 -7.04 15.99
C PHE A 41 -8.93 -5.52 16.04
N SER A 42 -9.92 -4.94 15.35
CA SER A 42 -10.15 -3.49 15.34
C SER A 42 -11.51 -3.10 15.91
N ARG A 43 -11.56 -1.96 16.61
CA ARG A 43 -12.81 -1.34 17.08
C ARG A 43 -13.51 -0.51 16.00
N ASP A 44 -12.75 0.02 15.04
CA ASP A 44 -13.29 0.79 13.92
C ASP A 44 -13.47 -0.12 12.70
N LYS A 45 -14.73 -0.26 12.27
CA LYS A 45 -15.15 -1.05 11.11
C LYS A 45 -15.53 -0.19 9.91
N ASN A 46 -15.52 1.14 10.05
CA ASN A 46 -15.99 2.07 9.02
C ASN A 46 -14.81 2.70 8.27
N ILE A 47 -13.71 1.94 8.13
CA ILE A 47 -12.57 2.34 7.34
C ILE A 47 -12.72 1.83 5.92
N THR A 48 -12.55 2.71 4.94
CA THR A 48 -12.49 2.32 3.53
C THR A 48 -11.04 2.17 3.10
N GLN A 49 -10.82 1.49 1.98
CA GLN A 49 -9.49 1.41 1.38
C GLN A 49 -8.92 2.81 1.09
N GLU A 50 -9.73 3.77 0.58
CA GLU A 50 -9.23 5.14 0.33
C GLU A 50 -8.81 5.86 1.62
N LYS A 51 -9.51 5.60 2.74
CA LYS A 51 -9.10 6.13 4.05
C LYS A 51 -7.76 5.56 4.50
N VAL A 52 -7.54 4.25 4.30
CA VAL A 52 -6.24 3.62 4.59
C VAL A 52 -5.15 4.27 3.73
N GLU A 53 -5.37 4.44 2.43
CA GLU A 53 -4.42 5.11 1.54
C GLU A 53 -4.14 6.56 1.95
N SER A 54 -5.17 7.31 2.34
CA SER A 54 -5.04 8.69 2.80
C SER A 54 -4.16 8.77 4.05
N HIS A 55 -4.40 7.91 5.04
CA HIS A 55 -3.57 7.86 6.25
C HIS A 55 -2.13 7.47 5.96
N LEU A 56 -1.90 6.50 5.06
CA LEU A 56 -0.54 6.11 4.65
C LEU A 56 0.18 7.24 3.91
N ARG A 57 -0.52 8.01 3.07
CA ARG A 57 0.03 9.22 2.42
C ARG A 57 0.38 10.31 3.43
N ILE A 58 -0.50 10.58 4.41
CA ILE A 58 -0.29 11.63 5.42
C ILE A 58 0.89 11.26 6.34
N ALA A 59 1.08 9.97 6.65
CA ALA A 59 2.24 9.49 7.39
C ALA A 59 3.56 9.65 6.62
N TYR A 60 3.50 9.88 5.30
CA TYR A 60 4.66 10.01 4.43
C TYR A 60 4.99 11.50 4.21
N SER A 61 6.00 12.01 4.92
CA SER A 61 6.44 13.39 4.73
C SER A 61 7.19 13.55 3.40
N ALA A 62 7.13 14.74 2.80
CA ALA A 62 7.92 15.08 1.62
C ALA A 62 9.43 14.81 1.84
N THR A 63 9.93 15.09 3.05
CA THR A 63 11.31 14.82 3.45
C THR A 63 11.63 13.33 3.56
N ALA A 64 10.66 12.49 3.86
CA ALA A 64 10.84 11.03 3.82
C ALA A 64 10.86 10.53 2.36
N PHE A 65 9.96 11.04 1.52
CA PHE A 65 9.93 10.70 0.09
C PHE A 65 11.22 11.09 -0.65
N GLN A 66 11.75 12.28 -0.38
CA GLN A 66 13.02 12.77 -0.96
C GLN A 66 14.23 11.89 -0.66
N ARG A 67 14.14 11.03 0.37
CA ARG A 67 15.21 10.09 0.74
C ARG A 67 15.08 8.71 0.08
N THR A 68 14.02 8.49 -0.69
CA THR A 68 13.80 7.21 -1.38
C THR A 68 14.57 7.14 -2.69
N ASN A 69 14.97 5.93 -3.10
CA ASN A 69 15.58 5.70 -4.41
C ASN A 69 14.65 6.09 -5.56
N ILE A 70 13.33 5.88 -5.39
CA ILE A 70 12.30 6.27 -6.35
C ILE A 70 12.34 7.78 -6.61
N TYR A 71 12.48 8.60 -5.56
CA TYR A 71 12.59 10.05 -5.74
C TYR A 71 13.83 10.41 -6.56
N ASN A 72 14.99 9.84 -6.25
CA ASN A 72 16.22 10.11 -6.98
C ASN A 72 16.14 9.69 -8.45
N GLU A 73 15.53 8.53 -8.74
CA GLU A 73 15.30 8.05 -10.10
C GLU A 73 14.34 8.95 -10.87
N LEU A 74 13.22 9.37 -10.24
CA LEU A 74 12.26 10.28 -10.85
C LEU A 74 12.87 11.66 -11.11
N SER A 75 13.61 12.23 -10.16
CA SER A 75 14.30 13.51 -10.34
C SER A 75 15.32 13.44 -11.48
N GLY A 76 16.11 12.36 -11.54
CA GLY A 76 17.06 12.16 -12.65
C GLY A 76 16.36 12.05 -14.00
N LEU A 77 15.19 11.42 -14.07
CA LEU A 77 14.39 11.32 -15.29
C LEU A 77 13.78 12.67 -15.71
N ILE A 78 13.32 13.47 -14.76
CA ILE A 78 12.78 14.81 -15.00
C ILE A 78 13.90 15.72 -15.54
N ASP A 79 15.05 15.72 -14.86
CA ASP A 79 16.22 16.50 -15.26
C ASP A 79 16.75 16.07 -16.64
N SER A 80 16.71 14.78 -16.96
CA SER A 80 17.18 14.28 -18.25
C SER A 80 16.22 14.57 -19.42
N HIS A 81 14.94 14.83 -19.14
CA HIS A 81 13.91 15.08 -20.16
C HIS A 81 13.46 16.55 -20.23
N ASN A 82 14.04 17.46 -19.45
CA ASN A 82 13.68 18.89 -19.38
C ASN A 82 12.15 19.11 -19.23
N ILE A 83 11.50 18.33 -18.36
CA ILE A 83 10.09 18.52 -17.99
C ILE A 83 10.01 19.40 -16.75
#